data_AF-A0A261EYD7-F1
#
_entry.id   AF-A0A261EYD7-F1
#
_cell.length_a   1.000
_cell.length_b   1.000
_cell.length_c   1.000
_cell.angle_alpha   90.00
_cell.angle_beta   90.00
_cell.angle_gamma   90.00
#
_symmetry.space_group_name_H-M   'P 1'
#
loop_
_entity.id
_entity.type
_entity.pdbx_description
1 polymer ?
#
loop_
_entity_poly.entity_id
_entity_poly.type
_entity_poly.pdbx_seq_one_letter_code
_entity_poly.pdbx_strand_id
1 'polypeptide(L)'
;MNKKHMASLAALALIMTLGTAACGTSSASSSSAASTASASDSASSSSSDSSSDSAGFEEIPIGDDVQSGPLNIGAVYFQPVDMEPSGMGLSAAEASFHLEADVHALADNNLGYATGDFVPDCTIEYEIINNADGSTATSGTFMQMNASDGPHYGGNVKLDQAGSYTLKLTIHSPAENGWMLHTDSETGVTGHFWTDPIVVSWTDWNYTPVEW
;
A
#
# COMPACT_ATOMS: atom_id res chain seq x y z
N MET A 1 -16.08 51.11 43.88
CA MET A 1 -17.20 50.82 42.93
C MET A 1 -16.67 49.78 41.95
N ASN A 2 -17.21 48.59 41.69
CA ASN A 2 -18.38 47.86 42.20
C ASN A 2 -18.08 46.34 42.14
N LYS A 3 -18.30 45.69 43.30
CA LYS A 3 -18.91 44.39 43.61
C LYS A 3 -18.60 43.13 42.75
N LYS A 4 -17.93 42.18 43.42
CA LYS A 4 -18.07 40.72 43.27
C LYS A 4 -19.38 40.26 43.95
N HIS A 5 -19.94 39.11 43.54
CA HIS A 5 -20.50 37.99 44.35
C HIS A 5 -21.28 37.02 43.41
N MET A 6 -20.90 35.73 43.33
CA MET A 6 -21.56 34.52 43.91
C MET A 6 -22.88 34.14 43.19
N ALA A 7 -23.31 32.90 42.98
CA ALA A 7 -22.84 31.51 43.11
C ALA A 7 -23.98 30.61 42.54
N SER A 8 -23.69 29.35 42.21
CA SER A 8 -24.45 28.15 42.64
C SER A 8 -24.67 27.06 41.59
N LEU A 9 -24.23 25.88 42.02
CA LEU A 9 -24.50 24.53 41.55
C LEU A 9 -25.99 24.16 41.68
N ALA A 10 -26.55 23.42 40.72
CA ALA A 10 -27.70 22.54 40.97
C ALA A 10 -27.70 21.38 39.96
N ALA A 11 -27.39 20.18 40.44
CA ALA A 11 -27.67 18.93 39.77
C ALA A 11 -29.10 18.50 40.10
N LEU A 12 -29.84 17.98 39.11
CA LEU A 12 -31.11 17.30 39.36
C LEU A 12 -31.26 16.10 38.43
N ALA A 13 -31.15 14.91 39.02
CA ALA A 13 -31.53 13.64 38.42
C ALA A 13 -33.03 13.41 38.65
N LEU A 14 -33.73 12.85 37.66
CA LEU A 14 -35.04 12.23 37.86
C LEU A 14 -35.17 11.00 36.94
N ILE A 15 -35.48 9.86 37.56
CA ILE A 15 -35.69 8.53 36.98
C ILE A 15 -37.21 8.24 37.00
N MET A 16 -37.65 7.29 36.16
CA MET A 16 -38.89 6.48 36.19
C MET A 16 -40.14 7.16 35.56
N THR A 17 -41.00 6.51 34.77
CA THR A 17 -41.40 5.09 34.65
C THR A 17 -42.22 4.84 33.36
N LEU A 18 -42.07 3.61 32.83
CA LEU A 18 -43.05 2.67 32.24
C LEU A 18 -44.20 3.14 31.31
N GLY A 19 -44.25 2.51 30.14
CA GLY A 19 -45.47 2.25 29.37
C GLY A 19 -45.37 0.89 28.65
N THR A 20 -46.25 -0.06 29.01
CA THR A 20 -46.41 -1.38 28.38
C THR A 20 -47.63 -1.40 27.45
N ALA A 21 -47.52 -2.12 26.33
CA ALA A 21 -48.51 -3.07 25.77
C ALA A 21 -48.62 -2.96 24.22
N ALA A 22 -48.32 -4.06 23.53
CA ALA A 22 -49.22 -4.67 22.54
C ALA A 22 -48.66 -6.01 22.04
N CYS A 23 -49.56 -6.97 21.87
CA CYS A 23 -49.33 -8.41 21.73
C CYS A 23 -48.92 -8.86 20.33
N GLY A 24 -48.18 -9.98 20.26
CA GLY A 24 -48.02 -10.79 19.06
C GLY A 24 -47.45 -12.16 19.43
N THR A 25 -48.33 -13.16 19.60
CA THR A 25 -47.98 -14.55 19.92
C THR A 25 -47.81 -15.37 18.65
N SER A 26 -46.73 -16.15 18.54
CA SER A 26 -46.73 -17.50 17.97
C SER A 26 -45.44 -18.27 18.34
N SER A 27 -45.58 -19.14 19.33
CA SER A 27 -45.00 -20.48 19.54
C SER A 27 -43.55 -20.82 19.13
N ALA A 28 -42.72 -20.97 20.18
CA ALA A 28 -41.91 -22.15 20.55
C ALA A 28 -41.07 -22.90 19.50
N SER A 29 -39.75 -23.00 19.70
CA SER A 29 -39.10 -24.08 20.48
C SER A 29 -37.55 -24.00 20.46
N SER A 30 -36.97 -24.39 21.60
CA SER A 30 -35.56 -24.65 21.99
C SER A 30 -34.71 -25.44 20.96
N SER A 31 -33.37 -25.50 20.96
CA SER A 31 -32.33 -25.39 22.00
C SER A 31 -30.93 -25.50 21.35
N SER A 32 -29.90 -25.10 22.12
CA SER A 32 -28.50 -25.59 22.12
C SER A 32 -27.59 -25.06 20.99
N ALA A 33 -26.31 -24.72 21.20
CA ALA A 33 -25.39 -24.89 22.32
C ALA A 33 -24.35 -23.76 22.28
N ALA A 34 -23.87 -23.35 23.45
CA ALA A 34 -22.67 -22.53 23.61
C ALA A 34 -21.46 -23.46 23.79
N SER A 35 -20.35 -23.16 23.12
CA SER A 35 -19.04 -23.75 23.41
C SER A 35 -18.00 -22.64 23.51
N THR A 36 -17.48 -22.51 24.73
CA THR A 36 -16.40 -21.61 25.15
C THR A 36 -15.04 -22.22 24.78
N ALA A 37 -14.13 -21.33 24.39
CA ALA A 37 -12.69 -21.50 24.15
C ALA A 37 -11.94 -21.95 25.44
N SER A 38 -10.67 -22.35 25.51
CA SER A 38 -9.45 -22.26 24.69
C SER A 38 -8.44 -23.28 25.27
N ALA A 39 -7.44 -23.73 24.50
CA ALA A 39 -6.03 -23.79 24.93
C ALA A 39 -5.08 -24.36 23.85
N SER A 40 -3.93 -23.67 23.71
CA SER A 40 -2.64 -24.00 23.06
C SER A 40 -2.68 -24.27 21.54
N ASP A 41 -1.69 -23.92 20.70
CA ASP A 41 -0.24 -23.91 20.88
C ASP A 41 0.45 -23.04 19.80
N SER A 42 1.65 -22.57 20.16
CA SER A 42 2.90 -22.52 19.38
C SER A 42 2.97 -21.86 18.00
N ALA A 43 3.99 -21.01 17.90
CA ALA A 43 4.48 -20.28 16.74
C ALA A 43 4.72 -21.17 15.49
N SER A 44 4.25 -20.67 14.35
CA SER A 44 4.72 -21.07 13.02
C SER A 44 5.08 -19.79 12.27
N SER A 45 6.32 -19.73 11.82
CA SER A 45 6.83 -18.77 10.84
C SER A 45 5.96 -18.82 9.58
N SER A 46 5.25 -17.74 9.30
CA SER A 46 4.58 -17.53 8.01
C SER A 46 5.48 -16.64 7.16
N SER A 47 6.19 -17.27 6.24
CA SER A 47 6.57 -16.66 4.97
C SER A 47 5.30 -16.07 4.35
N SER A 48 5.25 -14.74 4.25
CA SER A 48 4.18 -14.02 3.57
C SER A 48 4.36 -14.22 2.07
N ASP A 49 3.60 -15.16 1.54
CA ASP A 49 3.30 -15.24 0.11
C ASP A 49 2.32 -14.10 -0.18
N SER A 50 2.85 -12.96 -0.64
CA SER A 50 2.08 -11.82 -1.11
C SER A 50 1.55 -12.13 -2.51
N SER A 51 0.67 -13.12 -2.60
CA SER A 51 -0.14 -13.34 -3.79
C SER A 51 -1.42 -12.50 -3.65
N SER A 52 -1.44 -11.30 -4.24
CA SER A 52 -2.62 -10.45 -4.41
C SER A 52 -3.59 -11.04 -5.46
N ASP A 53 -4.09 -12.25 -5.21
CA ASP A 53 -5.05 -12.97 -6.07
C ASP A 53 -6.46 -12.32 -6.15
N SER A 54 -6.62 -11.04 -5.78
CA SER A 54 -7.94 -10.42 -5.55
C SER A 54 -8.46 -9.55 -6.70
N ALA A 55 -7.67 -9.29 -7.76
CA ALA A 55 -8.05 -8.35 -8.82
C ALA A 55 -8.47 -8.98 -10.16
N GLY A 56 -8.32 -10.30 -10.32
CA GLY A 56 -8.81 -11.03 -11.50
C GLY A 56 -7.91 -10.92 -12.74
N PHE A 57 -6.65 -10.50 -12.57
CA PHE A 57 -5.58 -10.62 -13.57
C PHE A 57 -4.35 -11.28 -12.94
N GLU A 58 -3.44 -11.79 -13.77
CA GLU A 58 -2.24 -12.49 -13.32
C GLU A 58 -1.06 -11.52 -13.27
N GLU A 59 -0.49 -11.35 -12.09
CA GLU A 59 0.72 -10.56 -11.86
C GLU A 59 1.93 -11.48 -11.81
N ILE A 60 2.98 -11.13 -12.53
CA ILE A 60 4.22 -11.90 -12.54
C ILE A 60 5.26 -11.15 -11.69
N PRO A 61 5.71 -11.71 -10.56
CA PRO A 61 6.71 -11.06 -9.73
C PRO A 61 8.07 -10.99 -10.45
N ILE A 62 8.73 -9.84 -10.34
CA ILE A 62 10.11 -9.66 -10.81
C ILE A 62 11.09 -10.41 -9.89
N GLY A 63 10.76 -10.47 -8.59
CA GLY A 63 11.45 -11.23 -7.54
C GLY A 63 10.80 -10.98 -6.18
N ASP A 64 11.47 -11.37 -5.10
CA ASP A 64 10.96 -11.16 -3.73
C ASP A 64 10.88 -9.66 -3.38
N ASP A 65 9.92 -9.29 -2.54
CA ASP A 65 9.82 -7.95 -1.97
C ASP A 65 11.11 -7.53 -1.25
N VAL A 66 11.46 -6.25 -1.40
CA VAL A 66 12.64 -5.67 -0.75
C VAL A 66 12.19 -4.70 0.34
N GLN A 67 12.66 -4.93 1.56
CA GLN A 67 12.51 -3.97 2.65
C GLN A 67 13.70 -3.02 2.68
N SER A 68 13.45 -1.72 2.55
CA SER A 68 14.50 -0.71 2.57
C SER A 68 13.98 0.61 3.15
N GLY A 69 14.69 1.15 4.15
CA GLY A 69 14.22 2.30 4.90
C GLY A 69 12.85 2.03 5.54
N PRO A 70 11.86 2.94 5.42
CA PRO A 70 10.53 2.77 5.98
C PRO A 70 9.58 1.95 5.09
N LEU A 71 10.06 1.32 4.02
CA LEU A 71 9.25 0.80 2.92
C LEU A 71 9.42 -0.72 2.72
N ASN A 72 8.31 -1.39 2.44
CA ASN A 72 8.27 -2.68 1.74
C ASN A 72 7.99 -2.40 0.27
N ILE A 73 8.83 -2.90 -0.63
CA ILE A 73 8.78 -2.57 -2.06
C ILE A 73 8.67 -3.87 -2.86
N GLY A 74 7.52 -4.07 -3.49
CA GLY A 74 7.29 -5.11 -4.48
C GLY A 74 7.49 -4.60 -5.91
N ALA A 75 7.71 -5.52 -6.84
CA ALA A 75 7.71 -5.21 -8.27
C ALA A 75 7.11 -6.37 -9.07
N VAL A 76 6.11 -6.05 -9.88
CA VAL A 76 5.39 -7.00 -10.72
C VAL A 76 5.29 -6.49 -12.16
N TYR A 77 5.07 -7.40 -13.10
CA TYR A 77 4.70 -7.04 -14.46
C TYR A 77 3.60 -7.94 -14.99
N PHE A 78 2.80 -7.40 -15.91
CA PHE A 78 1.70 -8.12 -16.55
C PHE A 78 1.32 -7.47 -17.90
N GLN A 79 0.21 -7.88 -18.51
CA GLN A 79 -0.20 -7.35 -19.81
C GLN A 79 -0.26 -5.81 -19.84
N PRO A 80 0.13 -5.17 -20.95
CA PRO A 80 -0.01 -3.72 -21.10
C PRO A 80 -1.45 -3.25 -20.87
N VAL A 81 -1.61 -2.07 -20.30
CA VAL A 81 -2.93 -1.52 -19.96
C VAL A 81 -3.19 -0.19 -20.64
N ASP A 82 -4.47 0.09 -20.92
CA ASP A 82 -4.91 1.43 -21.33
C ASP A 82 -5.07 2.30 -20.07
N MET A 83 -4.47 3.49 -20.09
CA MET A 83 -4.50 4.43 -18.97
C MET A 83 -5.21 5.74 -19.34
N GLU A 84 -5.87 6.34 -18.37
CA GLU A 84 -6.46 7.68 -18.47
C GLU A 84 -5.89 8.60 -17.36
N PRO A 85 -5.45 9.83 -17.68
CA PRO A 85 -5.43 10.47 -18.99
C PRO A 85 -4.42 9.83 -19.97
N SER A 86 -4.85 9.65 -21.23
CA SER A 86 -4.03 9.06 -22.28
C SER A 86 -2.84 9.96 -22.66
N GLY A 87 -1.74 9.37 -23.13
CA GLY A 87 -0.59 10.11 -23.65
C GLY A 87 0.44 10.52 -22.59
N MET A 88 0.28 10.05 -21.36
CA MET A 88 1.25 10.23 -20.26
C MET A 88 2.42 9.23 -20.34
N GLY A 89 2.28 8.16 -21.13
CA GLY A 89 3.28 7.13 -21.36
C GLY A 89 2.98 6.35 -22.64
N LEU A 90 3.64 5.20 -22.83
CA LEU A 90 3.38 4.32 -23.96
C LEU A 90 1.93 3.81 -23.93
N SER A 91 1.31 3.72 -25.11
CA SER A 91 0.03 3.04 -25.24
C SER A 91 0.18 1.54 -25.01
N ALA A 92 -0.91 0.85 -24.65
CA ALA A 92 -0.90 -0.61 -24.48
C ALA A 92 -0.38 -1.32 -25.74
N ALA A 93 -0.76 -0.83 -26.92
CA ALA A 93 -0.38 -1.40 -28.21
C ALA A 93 1.12 -1.25 -28.56
N GLU A 94 1.85 -0.36 -27.90
CA GLU A 94 3.27 -0.11 -28.17
C GLU A 94 4.21 -0.76 -27.15
N ALA A 95 3.65 -1.21 -26.03
CA ALA A 95 4.37 -1.75 -24.89
C ALA A 95 4.44 -3.28 -24.89
N SER A 96 5.45 -3.79 -24.19
CA SER A 96 5.68 -5.22 -24.00
C SER A 96 4.98 -5.73 -22.74
N PHE A 97 4.86 -4.89 -21.71
CA PHE A 97 4.15 -5.16 -20.45
C PHE A 97 3.81 -3.86 -19.73
N HIS A 98 2.92 -3.93 -18.73
CA HIS A 98 2.83 -2.96 -17.67
C HIS A 98 3.78 -3.38 -16.54
N LEU A 99 4.56 -2.44 -16.00
CA LEU A 99 5.49 -2.65 -14.88
C LEU A 99 5.04 -1.81 -13.70
N GLU A 100 4.95 -2.42 -12.53
CA GLU A 100 4.51 -1.77 -11.31
C GLU A 100 5.55 -1.89 -10.19
N ALA A 101 5.53 -0.90 -9.31
CA ALA A 101 6.19 -0.90 -8.03
C ALA A 101 5.17 -0.59 -6.93
N ASP A 102 4.98 -1.58 -6.05
CA ASP A 102 4.09 -1.51 -4.91
C ASP A 102 4.85 -1.08 -3.68
N VAL A 103 4.58 0.14 -3.21
CA VAL A 103 5.35 0.77 -2.14
C VAL A 103 4.47 0.95 -0.91
N HIS A 104 4.70 0.13 0.10
CA HIS A 104 3.91 0.09 1.33
C HIS A 104 4.75 0.43 2.56
N ALA A 105 4.12 1.06 3.54
CA ALA A 105 4.77 1.43 4.78
C ALA A 105 5.04 0.22 5.68
N LEU A 106 6.28 0.09 6.16
CA LEU A 106 6.63 -0.88 7.19
C LEU A 106 6.05 -0.48 8.56
N ALA A 107 6.00 -1.44 9.48
CA ALA A 107 5.46 -1.23 10.82
C ALA A 107 6.24 -0.17 11.63
N ASP A 108 7.53 -0.04 11.37
CA ASP A 108 8.46 0.88 12.01
C ASP A 108 8.79 2.11 11.13
N ASN A 109 7.91 2.47 10.18
CA ASN A 109 8.12 3.62 9.31
C ASN A 109 8.34 4.94 10.09
N ASN A 110 7.70 5.10 11.25
CA ASN A 110 7.75 6.33 12.09
C ASN A 110 7.37 7.63 11.37
N LEU A 111 6.73 7.57 10.20
CA LEU A 111 6.26 8.69 9.38
C LEU A 111 4.76 8.95 9.52
N GLY A 112 4.05 8.12 10.29
CA GLY A 112 2.62 8.26 10.57
C GLY A 112 1.70 7.48 9.61
N TYR A 113 2.27 6.75 8.64
CA TYR A 113 1.51 5.79 7.82
C TYR A 113 1.16 4.56 8.64
N ALA A 114 -0.02 3.96 8.41
CA ALA A 114 -0.33 2.67 8.99
C ALA A 114 0.48 1.57 8.28
N THR A 115 0.76 0.47 8.98
CA THR A 115 1.49 -0.66 8.40
C THR A 115 0.73 -1.23 7.21
N GLY A 116 1.42 -1.40 6.09
CA GLY A 116 0.83 -1.92 4.85
C GLY A 116 0.07 -0.88 4.03
N ASP A 117 -0.08 0.36 4.50
CA ASP A 117 -0.66 1.41 3.67
C ASP A 117 0.29 1.77 2.52
N PHE A 118 -0.28 2.04 1.36
CA PHE A 118 0.43 2.65 0.23
C PHE A 118 1.07 3.98 0.66
N VAL A 119 2.33 4.20 0.29
CA VAL A 119 3.04 5.46 0.53
C VAL A 119 2.92 6.34 -0.71
N PRO A 120 2.10 7.41 -0.67
CA PRO A 120 1.83 8.26 -1.83
C PRO A 120 2.94 9.28 -2.08
N ASP A 121 2.88 9.90 -3.27
CA ASP A 121 3.65 11.08 -3.66
C ASP A 121 5.17 10.90 -3.71
N CYS A 122 5.67 9.65 -3.74
CA CYS A 122 7.05 9.36 -4.11
C CYS A 122 7.29 9.69 -5.59
N THR A 123 8.53 10.05 -5.95
CA THR A 123 8.98 10.02 -7.35
C THR A 123 9.83 8.76 -7.53
N ILE A 124 9.42 7.85 -8.42
CA ILE A 124 10.11 6.56 -8.63
C ILE A 124 10.66 6.51 -10.05
N GLU A 125 11.98 6.43 -10.16
CA GLU A 125 12.66 6.16 -11.42
C GLU A 125 12.96 4.66 -11.52
N TYR A 126 12.80 4.10 -12.72
CA TYR A 126 13.19 2.73 -13.01
C TYR A 126 14.28 2.68 -14.09
N GLU A 127 15.15 1.69 -13.97
CA GLU A 127 16.13 1.33 -14.98
C GLU A 127 16.15 -0.19 -15.15
N ILE A 128 15.97 -0.67 -16.38
CA ILE A 128 16.14 -2.07 -16.74
C ILE A 128 17.49 -2.20 -17.44
N ILE A 129 18.41 -2.92 -16.81
CA ILE A 129 19.81 -3.04 -17.24
C ILE A 129 20.03 -4.45 -17.77
N ASN A 130 20.59 -4.58 -18.97
CA ASN A 130 20.96 -5.87 -19.54
C ASN A 130 22.20 -6.42 -18.83
N ASN A 131 22.08 -7.58 -18.19
CA ASN A 131 23.17 -8.17 -17.42
C ASN A 131 24.32 -8.68 -18.31
N ALA A 132 24.12 -8.88 -19.61
CA ALA A 132 25.14 -9.38 -20.53
C ALA A 132 26.21 -8.31 -20.85
N ASP A 133 25.81 -7.04 -20.94
CA ASP A 133 26.71 -5.95 -21.35
C ASP A 133 26.68 -4.72 -20.41
N GLY A 134 25.80 -4.72 -19.41
CA GLY A 134 25.63 -3.63 -18.45
C GLY A 134 24.96 -2.38 -19.03
N SER A 135 24.39 -2.46 -20.23
CA SER A 135 23.70 -1.33 -20.86
C SER A 135 22.27 -1.18 -20.34
N THR A 136 21.80 0.06 -20.26
CA THR A 136 20.39 0.37 -19.99
C THR A 136 19.55 -0.05 -21.19
N ALA A 137 18.72 -1.10 -21.03
CA ALA A 137 17.78 -1.54 -22.06
C ALA A 137 16.62 -0.57 -22.19
N THR A 138 16.10 -0.07 -21.06
CA THR A 138 15.09 0.98 -21.00
C THR A 138 15.06 1.61 -19.60
N SER A 139 14.53 2.81 -19.49
CA SER A 139 14.42 3.55 -18.22
C SER A 139 13.32 4.61 -18.31
N GLY A 140 12.80 5.03 -17.16
CA GLY A 140 11.83 6.11 -17.09
C GLY A 140 11.46 6.47 -15.65
N THR A 141 10.44 7.30 -15.52
CA THR A 141 9.82 7.63 -14.23
C THR A 141 8.41 7.04 -14.22
N PHE A 142 8.07 6.32 -13.16
CA PHE A 142 6.73 5.79 -12.99
C PHE A 142 5.71 6.92 -12.77
N MET A 143 4.50 6.64 -13.20
CA MET A 143 3.32 7.46 -12.94
C MET A 143 2.62 6.94 -11.69
N GLN A 144 1.98 7.84 -10.95
CA GLN A 144 1.06 7.50 -9.86
C GLN A 144 -0.31 7.19 -10.45
N MET A 145 -0.87 6.02 -10.18
CA MET A 145 -2.16 5.63 -10.73
C MET A 145 -2.88 4.62 -9.84
N ASN A 146 -4.10 4.26 -10.23
CA ASN A 146 -4.88 3.21 -9.59
C ASN A 146 -5.22 2.12 -10.62
N ALA A 147 -5.16 0.88 -10.18
CA ALA A 147 -5.86 -0.25 -10.78
C ALA A 147 -7.02 -0.71 -9.87
N SER A 148 -7.58 -1.89 -10.16
CA SER A 148 -8.73 -2.42 -9.40
C SER A 148 -8.38 -2.97 -8.01
N ASP A 149 -7.12 -3.32 -7.77
CA ASP A 149 -6.53 -3.71 -6.49
C ASP A 149 -6.08 -2.53 -5.64
N GLY A 150 -5.73 -1.39 -6.24
CA GLY A 150 -5.35 -0.21 -5.46
C GLY A 150 -4.45 0.77 -6.19
N PRO A 151 -3.90 1.74 -5.44
CA PRO A 151 -2.89 2.66 -5.95
C PRO A 151 -1.51 2.00 -6.02
N HIS A 152 -0.76 2.29 -7.08
CA HIS A 152 0.62 1.86 -7.28
C HIS A 152 1.41 2.91 -8.08
N TYR A 153 2.71 2.68 -8.26
CA TYR A 153 3.55 3.40 -9.22
C TYR A 153 3.82 2.50 -10.41
N GLY A 154 3.48 2.93 -11.62
CA GLY A 154 3.60 2.04 -12.77
C GLY A 154 3.81 2.74 -14.10
N GLY A 155 3.96 1.93 -15.13
CA GLY A 155 4.05 2.39 -16.51
C GLY A 155 4.09 1.25 -17.51
N ASN A 156 3.54 1.53 -18.70
CA ASN A 156 3.74 0.67 -19.86
C ASN A 156 5.20 0.76 -20.33
N VAL A 157 5.86 -0.38 -20.42
CA VAL A 157 7.28 -0.49 -20.75
C VAL A 157 7.48 -1.31 -22.02
N LYS A 158 8.43 -0.88 -22.86
CA LYS A 158 8.86 -1.64 -24.03
C LYS A 158 10.20 -2.34 -23.75
N LEU A 159 10.21 -3.66 -23.92
CA LEU A 159 11.37 -4.53 -23.82
C LEU A 159 11.13 -5.76 -24.70
N ASP A 160 11.58 -5.71 -25.95
CA ASP A 160 11.27 -6.76 -26.95
C ASP A 160 12.26 -7.94 -26.94
N GLN A 161 13.36 -7.82 -26.20
CA GLN A 161 14.44 -8.81 -26.18
C GLN A 161 14.31 -9.69 -24.94
N ALA A 162 14.39 -11.01 -25.12
CA ALA A 162 14.57 -11.93 -24.00
C ALA A 162 15.99 -11.79 -23.43
N GLY A 163 16.14 -11.98 -22.12
CA GLY A 163 17.44 -11.83 -21.48
C GLY A 163 17.40 -11.90 -19.97
N SER A 164 18.60 -11.85 -19.38
CA SER A 164 18.78 -11.62 -17.96
C SER A 164 18.96 -10.13 -17.72
N TYR A 165 18.14 -9.56 -16.85
CA TYR A 165 18.10 -8.14 -16.58
C TYR A 165 18.20 -7.86 -15.07
N THR A 166 18.68 -6.67 -14.76
CA THR A 166 18.51 -6.05 -13.45
C THR A 166 17.43 -4.98 -13.55
N LEU A 167 16.37 -5.08 -12.74
CA LEU A 167 15.48 -3.94 -12.48
C LEU A 167 16.05 -3.16 -11.31
N LYS A 168 16.32 -1.87 -11.49
CA LYS A 168 16.72 -0.95 -10.42
C LYS A 168 15.65 0.13 -10.26
N LEU A 169 15.23 0.37 -9.04
CA LEU A 169 14.36 1.49 -8.69
C LEU A 169 15.11 2.50 -7.82
N THR A 170 14.90 3.78 -8.12
CA THR A 170 15.36 4.92 -7.32
C THR A 170 14.13 5.66 -6.80
N ILE A 171 13.91 5.62 -5.49
CA ILE A 171 12.67 6.08 -4.84
C ILE A 171 12.99 7.36 -4.07
N HIS A 172 12.50 8.49 -4.58
CA HIS A 172 12.59 9.80 -3.97
C HIS A 172 11.45 10.03 -2.98
N SER A 173 11.74 10.84 -1.98
CA SER A 173 10.83 11.11 -0.89
C SER A 173 9.63 11.96 -1.33
N PRO A 174 8.43 11.72 -0.75
CA PRO A 174 7.27 12.61 -0.88
C PRO A 174 7.56 14.07 -0.52
N ALA A 175 8.57 14.33 0.31
CA ALA A 175 9.00 15.69 0.65
C ALA A 175 9.42 16.50 -0.59
N GLU A 176 9.98 15.86 -1.63
CA GLU A 176 10.39 16.54 -2.86
C GLU A 176 9.20 17.08 -3.66
N ASN A 177 8.03 16.45 -3.51
CA ASN A 177 6.77 16.86 -4.13
C ASN A 177 5.89 17.74 -3.21
N GLY A 178 6.41 18.08 -2.02
CA GLY A 178 5.77 19.01 -1.09
C GLY A 178 4.96 18.36 0.02
N TRP A 179 5.05 17.03 0.19
CA TRP A 179 4.45 16.36 1.33
C TRP A 179 5.14 16.77 2.64
N MET A 180 4.35 17.00 3.68
CA MET A 180 4.84 17.52 4.97
C MET A 180 4.48 16.58 6.12
N LEU A 181 5.35 16.57 7.14
CA LEU A 181 5.12 15.89 8.41
C LEU A 181 4.86 16.92 9.51
N HIS A 182 3.92 16.62 10.40
CA HIS A 182 3.85 17.31 11.68
C HIS A 182 5.08 16.94 12.51
N THR A 183 5.68 17.93 13.18
CA THR A 183 6.92 17.76 13.97
C THR A 183 6.83 18.36 15.37
N ASP A 184 5.69 18.94 15.74
CA ASP A 184 5.45 19.41 17.10
C ASP A 184 5.29 18.24 18.09
N SER A 185 5.48 18.50 19.37
CA SER A 185 5.46 17.44 20.40
C SER A 185 4.07 16.84 20.68
N GLU A 186 2.99 17.51 20.26
CA GLU A 186 1.62 17.06 20.57
C GLU A 186 1.06 16.16 19.47
N THR A 187 1.38 16.44 18.22
CA THR A 187 0.79 15.78 17.04
C THR A 187 1.83 15.26 16.04
N GLY A 188 3.09 15.56 16.25
CA GLY A 188 4.16 15.22 15.32
C GLY A 188 4.58 13.75 15.36
N VAL A 189 5.12 13.32 14.23
CA VAL A 189 5.78 12.02 14.09
C VAL A 189 7.26 12.15 14.48
N THR A 190 7.88 11.04 14.85
CA THR A 190 9.30 11.02 15.29
C THR A 190 10.28 10.78 14.15
N GLY A 191 9.81 10.21 13.04
CA GLY A 191 10.60 9.97 11.84
C GLY A 191 10.74 11.22 10.97
N HIS A 192 11.66 11.12 10.02
CA HIS A 192 11.86 12.10 8.97
C HIS A 192 11.92 11.36 7.64
N PHE A 193 11.39 11.99 6.61
CA PHE A 193 11.60 11.52 5.25
C PHE A 193 13.08 11.38 4.93
N TRP A 194 13.40 10.41 4.07
CA TRP A 194 14.76 10.22 3.59
C TRP A 194 15.19 11.39 2.70
N THR A 195 16.49 11.75 2.78
CA THR A 195 17.09 12.83 1.98
C THR A 195 17.80 12.31 0.74
N ASP A 196 18.45 11.14 0.86
CA ASP A 196 19.05 10.44 -0.26
C ASP A 196 18.06 9.39 -0.76
N PRO A 197 17.80 9.28 -2.08
CA PRO A 197 16.86 8.31 -2.61
C PRO A 197 17.15 6.89 -2.17
N ILE A 198 16.09 6.14 -1.86
CA ILE A 198 16.19 4.71 -1.58
C ILE A 198 16.42 3.99 -2.90
N VAL A 199 17.47 3.18 -2.99
CA VAL A 199 17.77 2.40 -4.19
C VAL A 199 17.60 0.92 -3.89
N VAL A 200 16.77 0.24 -4.67
CA VAL A 200 16.56 -1.22 -4.61
C VAL A 200 16.76 -1.85 -5.98
N SER A 201 17.12 -3.13 -6.02
CA SER A 201 17.34 -3.82 -7.28
C SER A 201 17.03 -5.31 -7.21
N TRP A 202 16.50 -5.85 -8.31
CA TRP A 202 16.33 -7.28 -8.57
C TRP A 202 17.28 -7.67 -9.69
N THR A 203 18.34 -8.42 -9.38
CA THR A 203 19.46 -8.69 -10.30
C THR A 203 19.26 -9.92 -11.19
N ASP A 204 18.36 -10.81 -10.80
CA ASP A 204 18.23 -12.15 -11.39
C ASP A 204 16.93 -12.31 -12.19
N TRP A 205 16.41 -11.21 -12.75
CA TRP A 205 15.19 -11.23 -13.53
C TRP A 205 15.45 -11.80 -14.93
N ASN A 206 14.95 -13.00 -15.19
CA ASN A 206 15.04 -13.66 -16.50
C ASN A 206 13.75 -13.40 -17.29
N TYR A 207 13.77 -12.35 -18.10
CA TYR A 207 12.62 -11.95 -18.90
C TYR A 207 12.58 -12.70 -20.24
N THR A 208 11.38 -13.16 -20.60
CA THR A 208 11.05 -13.64 -21.93
C THR A 208 9.81 -12.89 -22.42
N PRO A 209 9.81 -12.34 -23.65
CA PRO A 209 8.63 -11.72 -24.23
C PRO A 209 7.44 -12.67 -24.19
N VAL A 210 6.32 -12.16 -23.66
CA VAL A 210 5.06 -12.87 -23.53
C VAL A 210 4.08 -12.27 -24.55
N GLU A 211 3.29 -13.12 -25.21
CA GLU A 211 2.07 -12.68 -25.88
C GLU A 211 0.92 -12.82 -24.90
N TRP A 212 0.21 -11.71 -24.67
CA TRP A 212 -0.88 -11.58 -23.70
C TRP A 212 -2.25 -11.84 -24.34
#